data_AF-A0A381VWD6-F1
#
_entry.id   AF-A0A381VWD6-F1
#
_cell.length_a   1.000
_cell.length_b   1.000
_cell.length_c   1.000
_cell.angle_alpha   90.00
_cell.angle_beta   90.00
_cell.angle_gamma   90.00
#
_symmetry.space_group_name_H-M   'P 1'
#
loop_
_entity.id
_entity.type
_entity.pdbx_description
1 polymer ?
#
loop_
_entity_poly.entity_id
_entity_poly.type
_entity_poly.pdbx_seq_one_letter_code
_entity_poly.pdbx_strand_id
1 'polypeptide(L)'
;MVVHHTIHSPGTTGAKLLVTENKEMMGTIGGGIMEYELVNRAQDILSNKNFIPEVHTLNHKKSGSGEQSGMICAGKQTNLYYVCEPEKDRKTVDKMVQVLSESQHAILSISLGGLSLQNQTLDTSDFQFVLNKDDNKWHYQEQLKNFNRIAIIG
;
A
#
# COMPACT_ATOMS: atom_id res chain seq x y z
N MET A 1 2.43 -2.56 0.65
CA MET A 1 1.85 -1.72 -0.44
C MET A 1 2.72 -0.49 -0.67
N VAL A 2 2.77 0.04 -1.89
CA VAL A 2 3.53 1.25 -2.22
C VAL A 2 2.68 2.49 -1.94
N VAL A 3 3.12 3.31 -0.98
CA VAL A 3 2.38 4.49 -0.51
C VAL A 3 2.97 5.80 -1.02
N HIS A 4 4.22 5.78 -1.48
CA HIS A 4 4.84 6.88 -2.18
C HIS A 4 5.98 6.33 -3.06
N HIS A 5 6.21 6.94 -4.20
CA HIS A 5 7.25 6.54 -5.12
C HIS A 5 7.84 7.77 -5.81
N THR A 6 9.11 7.70 -6.21
CA THR A 6 9.70 8.68 -7.13
C THR A 6 9.79 8.09 -8.53
N ILE A 7 10.03 8.95 -9.51
CA ILE A 7 10.38 8.53 -10.88
C ILE A 7 11.53 7.50 -10.80
N HIS A 8 11.44 6.47 -11.63
CA HIS A 8 12.39 5.34 -11.70
C HIS A 8 12.44 4.42 -10.47
N SER A 9 11.39 4.38 -9.65
CA SER A 9 11.17 3.24 -8.75
C SER A 9 10.45 2.10 -9.49
N PRO A 10 10.64 0.83 -9.11
CA PRO A 10 9.99 -0.29 -9.78
C PRO A 10 8.48 -0.34 -9.53
N GLY A 11 8.04 -0.07 -8.30
CA GLY A 11 6.63 -0.02 -7.92
C GLY A 11 6.07 1.40 -7.99
N THR A 12 4.83 1.51 -8.45
CA THR A 12 4.09 2.79 -8.48
C THR A 12 3.21 2.94 -7.25
N THR A 13 2.98 4.18 -6.80
CA THR A 13 2.04 4.45 -5.69
C THR A 13 0.68 3.82 -5.99
N GLY A 14 0.13 3.11 -5.01
CA GLY A 14 -1.11 2.36 -5.14
C GLY A 14 -0.90 0.87 -5.44
N ALA A 15 0.30 0.45 -5.86
CA ALA A 15 0.60 -0.96 -6.04
C ALA A 15 0.50 -1.73 -4.70
N LYS A 16 -0.16 -2.88 -4.72
CA LYS A 16 -0.40 -3.72 -3.54
C LYS A 16 0.09 -5.13 -3.84
N LEU A 17 0.70 -5.73 -2.83
CA LEU A 17 1.07 -7.13 -2.78
C LEU A 17 0.53 -7.67 -1.46
N LEU A 18 -0.29 -8.71 -1.54
CA LEU A 18 -0.72 -9.52 -0.41
C LEU A 18 0.16 -10.76 -0.36
N VAL A 19 0.60 -11.11 0.84
CA VAL A 19 1.42 -12.29 1.11
C VAL A 19 0.74 -13.08 2.23
N THR A 20 0.54 -14.38 2.05
CA THR A 20 -0.02 -15.28 3.05
C THR A 20 1.07 -16.00 3.84
N GLU A 21 0.73 -16.61 4.98
CA GLU A 21 1.68 -17.44 5.76
C GLU A 21 2.30 -18.59 4.94
N ASN A 22 1.60 -19.05 3.90
CA ASN A 22 2.07 -20.10 2.99
C ASN A 22 2.91 -19.57 1.82
N LYS A 23 3.35 -18.31 1.87
CA LYS A 23 4.07 -17.60 0.79
C LYS A 23 3.27 -17.44 -0.50
N GLU A 24 1.95 -17.62 -0.47
CA GLU A 24 1.12 -17.30 -1.63
C GLU A 24 1.05 -15.77 -1.78
N MET A 25 1.06 -15.33 -3.04
CA MET A 25 1.16 -13.92 -3.39
C MET A 25 0.00 -13.51 -4.30
N MET A 26 -0.54 -12.32 -4.05
CA MET A 26 -1.54 -11.69 -4.91
C MET A 26 -1.19 -10.22 -5.14
N GLY A 27 -1.09 -9.83 -6.41
CA GLY A 27 -0.62 -8.50 -6.82
C GLY A 27 0.90 -8.44 -7.00
N THR A 28 1.41 -7.22 -7.18
CA THR A 28 2.84 -6.93 -7.36
C THR A 28 3.13 -5.52 -6.86
N ILE A 29 4.37 -5.28 -6.47
CA ILE A 29 4.89 -3.98 -6.04
C ILE A 29 6.14 -3.58 -6.84
N GLY A 30 6.31 -4.13 -8.04
CA GLY A 30 7.38 -3.77 -8.98
C GLY A 30 8.31 -4.91 -9.39
N GLY A 31 8.14 -6.11 -8.83
CA GLY A 31 8.90 -7.31 -9.22
C GLY A 31 10.40 -7.29 -8.86
N GLY A 32 11.11 -8.28 -9.39
CA GLY A 32 12.57 -8.40 -9.26
C GLY A 32 13.05 -8.74 -7.85
N ILE A 33 14.33 -8.43 -7.58
CA ILE A 33 14.96 -8.74 -6.29
C ILE A 33 14.31 -8.00 -5.12
N MET A 34 13.86 -6.77 -5.35
CA MET A 34 13.16 -5.98 -4.34
C MET A 34 11.85 -6.64 -3.90
N GLU A 35 11.04 -7.13 -4.85
CA GLU A 35 9.79 -7.83 -4.49
C GLU A 35 10.09 -9.11 -3.69
N TYR A 36 11.12 -9.87 -4.08
CA TYR A 36 11.56 -11.04 -3.33
C TYR A 36 11.97 -10.71 -1.88
N GLU A 37 12.75 -9.64 -1.68
CA GLU A 37 13.15 -9.16 -0.34
C GLU A 37 11.93 -8.72 0.49
N LEU A 38 10.99 -8.01 -0.14
CA LEU A 38 9.77 -7.52 0.50
C LEU A 38 8.83 -8.67 0.89
N VAL A 39 8.76 -9.74 0.10
CA VAL A 39 8.02 -10.96 0.42
C VAL A 39 8.65 -11.68 1.60
N ASN A 40 9.98 -11.84 1.64
CA ASN A 40 10.65 -12.45 2.79
C ASN A 40 10.43 -11.65 4.07
N ARG A 41 10.54 -10.31 4.00
CA ARG A 41 10.20 -9.46 5.15
C ARG A 41 8.74 -9.64 5.58
N ALA A 42 7.80 -9.76 4.63
CA ALA A 42 6.40 -10.01 4.98
C ALA A 42 6.22 -11.36 5.71
N GLN A 43 6.97 -12.39 5.37
CA GLN A 43 6.98 -13.68 6.09
C GLN A 43 7.50 -13.54 7.52
N ASP A 44 8.58 -12.79 7.70
CA ASP A 44 9.15 -12.52 9.03
C ASP A 44 8.15 -11.73 9.90
N ILE A 45 7.46 -10.76 9.29
CA ILE A 45 6.39 -9.97 9.93
C ILE A 45 5.22 -10.88 10.35
N LEU A 46 4.74 -11.75 9.46
CA LEU A 46 3.63 -12.67 9.76
C LEU A 46 3.98 -13.64 10.90
N SER A 47 5.25 -14.02 11.01
CA SER A 47 5.75 -14.86 12.11
C SER A 47 5.79 -14.13 13.46
N ASN A 48 5.72 -12.80 13.47
CA ASN A 48 5.72 -11.96 14.66
C ASN A 48 4.29 -11.54 15.07
N LYS A 49 3.79 -12.12 16.16
CA LYS A 49 2.42 -11.91 16.65
C LYS A 49 2.07 -10.47 17.07
N ASN A 50 3.07 -9.61 17.29
CA ASN A 50 2.87 -8.25 17.81
C ASN A 50 3.35 -7.17 16.83
N PHE A 51 3.25 -7.44 15.52
CA PHE A 51 3.65 -6.46 14.52
C PHE A 51 2.77 -5.20 14.56
N ILE A 52 3.42 -4.04 14.59
CA ILE A 52 2.75 -2.74 14.49
C ILE A 52 2.92 -2.24 13.06
N PRO A 53 1.84 -1.78 12.39
CA PRO A 53 1.94 -1.22 11.04
C PRO A 53 3.02 -0.14 10.93
N GLU A 54 3.81 -0.21 9.86
CA GLU A 54 4.96 0.68 9.68
C GLU A 54 5.15 1.10 8.22
N VAL A 55 5.81 2.25 8.04
CA VAL A 55 6.15 2.80 6.73
C VAL A 55 7.66 2.85 6.58
N HIS A 56 8.18 2.20 5.55
CA HIS A 56 9.61 2.09 5.30
C HIS A 56 9.98 2.53 3.87
N THR A 57 11.00 3.37 3.74
CA THR A 57 11.49 3.88 2.45
C THR A 57 12.77 3.17 2.01
N LEU A 58 12.70 2.49 0.87
CA LEU A 58 13.85 1.90 0.19
C LEU A 58 14.47 2.91 -0.78
N ASN A 59 15.79 3.06 -0.72
CA ASN A 59 16.55 3.89 -1.65
C ASN A 59 17.21 2.99 -2.71
N HIS A 60 16.90 3.20 -3.97
CA HIS A 60 17.38 2.36 -5.08
C HIS A 60 18.70 2.89 -5.70
N LYS A 61 19.51 3.65 -4.95
CA LYS A 61 20.82 4.15 -5.41
C LYS A 61 21.94 3.16 -5.07
N LYS A 62 22.88 2.97 -6.02
CA LYS A 62 24.10 2.16 -5.87
C LYS A 62 25.06 2.66 -4.78
N SER A 63 24.90 3.91 -4.34
CA SER A 63 25.71 4.57 -3.29
C SER A 63 24.87 5.61 -2.54
N GLY A 64 24.89 5.56 -1.19
CA GLY A 64 24.16 6.47 -0.29
C GLY A 64 23.85 5.81 1.07
N SER A 65 23.32 6.59 2.03
CA SER A 65 22.85 6.09 3.33
C SER A 65 21.40 5.57 3.27
N GLY A 66 21.11 4.47 3.98
CA GLY A 66 19.79 3.81 4.06
C GLY A 66 19.78 2.37 3.53
N GLU A 67 18.64 1.69 3.66
CA GLU A 67 18.48 0.32 3.16
C GLU A 67 18.43 0.30 1.63
N GLN A 68 19.34 -0.47 1.04
CA GLN A 68 19.53 -0.59 -0.41
C GLN A 68 18.75 -1.78 -0.94
N SER A 69 18.02 -1.57 -2.04
CA SER A 69 17.21 -2.61 -2.70
C SER A 69 17.94 -3.56 -3.65
N GLY A 70 19.27 -3.43 -3.78
CA GLY A 70 20.06 -4.17 -4.78
C GLY A 70 19.87 -3.77 -6.26
N MET A 71 19.01 -2.80 -6.60
CA MET A 71 18.76 -2.36 -7.98
C MET A 71 19.55 -1.10 -8.41
N ILE A 72 19.74 -0.92 -9.72
CA ILE A 72 20.41 0.25 -10.35
C ILE A 72 19.39 1.36 -10.73
N CYS A 73 18.14 1.24 -10.29
CA CYS A 73 17.09 2.19 -10.65
C CYS A 73 17.20 3.42 -9.72
N ALA A 74 17.44 4.64 -10.19
CA ALA A 74 17.80 5.77 -9.31
C ALA A 74 16.70 6.32 -8.37
N GLY A 75 15.55 5.64 -8.24
CA GLY A 75 14.37 6.11 -7.49
C GLY A 75 14.34 5.75 -6.00
N LYS A 76 13.22 6.06 -5.36
CA LYS A 76 12.86 5.65 -4.00
C LYS A 76 11.45 5.08 -4.00
N GLN A 77 11.23 4.06 -3.18
CA GLN A 77 9.93 3.47 -2.96
C GLN A 77 9.63 3.42 -1.47
N THR A 78 8.50 4.00 -1.06
CA THR A 78 8.01 3.94 0.31
C THR A 78 6.91 2.91 0.40
N ASN A 79 7.12 1.90 1.25
CA ASN A 79 6.23 0.78 1.44
C ASN A 79 5.57 0.86 2.82
N LEU A 80 4.25 0.68 2.85
CA LEU A 80 3.47 0.44 4.07
C LEU A 80 3.24 -1.06 4.24
N TYR A 81 3.56 -1.56 5.43
CA TYR A 81 3.28 -2.93 5.85
C TYR A 81 2.13 -2.92 6.84
N TYR A 82 1.17 -3.81 6.61
CA TYR A 82 -0.01 -3.98 7.42
C TYR A 82 -0.34 -5.47 7.47
N VAL A 83 -0.44 -6.03 8.68
CA VAL A 83 -0.93 -7.39 8.87
C VAL A 83 -2.45 -7.32 8.95
N CYS A 84 -3.13 -8.00 8.03
CA CYS A 84 -4.58 -8.13 8.05
C CYS A 84 -4.98 -9.23 9.03
N GLU A 85 -5.77 -8.88 10.04
CA GLU A 85 -6.27 -9.81 11.04
C GLU A 85 -7.77 -10.03 10.83
N PRO A 86 -8.24 -11.27 10.55
CA PRO A 86 -9.66 -11.51 10.25
C PRO A 86 -10.63 -10.96 11.30
N GLU A 87 -10.32 -11.12 12.59
CA GLU A 87 -11.18 -10.64 13.68
C GLU A 87 -11.31 -9.11 13.74
N LYS A 88 -10.26 -8.40 13.32
CA LYS A 88 -10.19 -6.94 13.35
C LYS A 88 -10.69 -6.30 12.06
N ASP A 89 -10.25 -6.84 10.92
CA ASP A 89 -10.34 -6.17 9.63
C ASP A 89 -11.49 -6.66 8.75
N ARG A 90 -12.07 -7.84 9.02
CA ARG A 90 -13.12 -8.44 8.18
C ARG A 90 -14.27 -7.49 7.90
N LYS A 91 -14.81 -6.84 8.94
CA LYS A 91 -15.92 -5.88 8.79
C LYS A 91 -15.56 -4.72 7.86
N THR A 92 -14.32 -4.25 7.90
CA THR A 92 -13.87 -3.14 7.05
C THR A 92 -13.65 -3.62 5.62
N VAL A 93 -13.04 -4.80 5.44
CA VAL A 93 -12.84 -5.42 4.11
C VAL A 93 -14.18 -5.72 3.43
N ASP A 94 -15.14 -6.29 4.14
CA ASP A 94 -16.48 -6.58 3.61
C ASP A 94 -17.16 -5.28 3.11
N LYS A 95 -17.03 -4.18 3.87
CA LYS A 95 -17.52 -2.86 3.43
C LYS A 95 -16.78 -2.32 2.22
N MET A 96 -15.47 -2.53 2.10
CA MET A 96 -14.71 -2.13 0.91
C MET A 96 -15.21 -2.85 -0.33
N VAL A 97 -15.43 -4.18 -0.23
CA VAL A 97 -15.99 -4.99 -1.31
C VAL A 97 -17.36 -4.48 -1.71
N GLN A 98 -18.23 -4.18 -0.73
CA GLN A 98 -19.55 -3.61 -0.98
C GLN A 98 -19.46 -2.28 -1.74
N VAL A 99 -18.71 -1.30 -1.21
CA VAL A 99 -18.55 0.02 -1.83
C VAL A 99 -18.05 -0.08 -3.27
N LEU A 100 -17.03 -0.92 -3.52
CA LEU A 100 -16.47 -1.11 -4.86
C LEU A 100 -17.48 -1.77 -5.81
N SER A 101 -18.24 -2.76 -5.33
CA SER A 101 -19.27 -3.46 -6.12
C SER A 101 -20.44 -2.55 -6.51
N GLU A 102 -20.83 -1.63 -5.63
CA GLU A 102 -21.88 -0.65 -5.85
C GLU A 102 -21.38 0.60 -6.59
N SER A 103 -20.10 0.62 -7.00
CA SER A 103 -19.44 1.78 -7.62
C SER A 103 -19.55 3.07 -6.79
N GLN A 104 -19.63 2.92 -5.48
CA GLN A 104 -19.62 4.03 -4.53
C GLN A 104 -18.19 4.48 -4.24
N HIS A 105 -18.08 5.66 -3.63
CA HIS A 105 -16.82 6.25 -3.25
C HIS A 105 -16.62 6.09 -1.74
N ALA A 106 -15.40 5.68 -1.35
CA ALA A 106 -14.96 5.72 0.03
C ALA A 106 -13.47 6.00 0.09
N ILE A 107 -13.01 6.44 1.26
CA ILE A 107 -11.60 6.62 1.55
C ILE A 107 -11.15 5.48 2.45
N LEU A 108 -10.19 4.72 1.94
CA LEU A 108 -9.40 3.78 2.72
C LEU A 108 -8.39 4.58 3.53
N SER A 109 -8.37 4.39 4.84
CA SER A 109 -7.42 5.02 5.76
C SER A 109 -6.67 3.96 6.55
N ILE A 110 -5.33 4.07 6.59
CA ILE A 110 -4.45 3.19 7.38
C ILE A 110 -3.56 4.05 8.26
N SER A 111 -3.46 3.68 9.53
CA SER A 111 -2.59 4.29 10.54
C SER A 111 -2.15 3.26 11.57
N LEU A 112 -1.48 3.70 12.63
CA LEU A 112 -1.24 2.89 13.83
C LEU A 112 -2.53 2.33 14.45
N GLY A 113 -3.67 3.01 14.27
CA GLY A 113 -4.98 2.54 14.72
C GLY A 113 -5.58 1.41 13.89
N GLY A 114 -4.96 1.05 12.76
CA GLY A 114 -5.41 0.00 11.88
C GLY A 114 -6.07 0.48 10.59
N LEU A 115 -6.79 -0.45 9.95
CA LEU A 115 -7.53 -0.28 8.71
C LEU A 115 -8.92 0.30 8.99
N SER A 116 -9.29 1.39 8.31
CA SER A 116 -10.62 1.98 8.41
C SER A 116 -11.14 2.48 7.06
N LEU A 117 -12.45 2.61 6.96
CA LEU A 117 -13.15 3.07 5.76
C LEU A 117 -14.03 4.25 6.13
N GLN A 118 -13.90 5.36 5.39
CA GLN A 118 -14.68 6.57 5.59
C GLN A 118 -15.57 6.80 4.37
N ASN A 119 -16.87 6.92 4.59
CA ASN A 119 -17.82 7.34 3.57
C ASN A 119 -17.72 8.87 3.47
N GLN A 120 -17.14 9.39 2.40
CA GLN A 120 -17.04 10.83 2.18
C GLN A 120 -17.83 11.24 0.94
N THR A 121 -18.72 12.21 1.10
CA THR A 121 -19.24 13.04 0.01
C THR A 121 -18.09 13.90 -0.49
N LEU A 122 -17.65 13.64 -1.73
CA LEU A 122 -16.44 14.22 -2.28
C LEU A 122 -16.53 15.76 -2.36
N ASP A 123 -15.65 16.47 -1.66
CA ASP A 123 -15.02 17.67 -2.23
C ASP A 123 -13.94 17.17 -3.19
N THR A 124 -14.38 16.85 -4.41
CA THR A 124 -13.55 16.24 -5.46
C THR A 124 -12.54 17.26 -5.99
N SER A 125 -11.23 17.05 -5.75
CA SER A 125 -10.23 17.29 -6.80
C SER A 125 -8.80 16.82 -6.50
N ASP A 126 -8.28 16.88 -5.27
CA ASP A 126 -6.81 17.04 -5.19
C ASP A 126 -5.95 15.79 -4.94
N PHE A 127 -6.50 14.60 -4.63
CA PHE A 127 -5.64 13.43 -4.47
C PHE A 127 -6.27 12.06 -4.76
N GLN A 128 -5.46 11.15 -5.29
CA GLN A 128 -5.78 9.71 -5.37
C GLN A 128 -5.21 8.94 -4.16
N PHE A 129 -3.98 9.29 -3.76
CA PHE A 129 -3.24 8.69 -2.65
C PHE A 129 -2.55 9.81 -1.87
N VAL A 130 -2.60 9.76 -0.54
CA VAL A 130 -1.88 10.69 0.35
C VAL A 130 -1.22 9.90 1.46
N LEU A 131 0.05 10.21 1.72
CA LEU A 131 0.75 9.79 2.91
C LEU A 131 1.16 11.05 3.68
N ASN A 132 0.52 11.29 4.82
CA ASN A 132 0.95 12.31 5.76
C ASN A 132 1.90 11.66 6.76
N LYS A 133 3.08 12.25 6.96
CA LYS A 133 4.07 11.79 7.94
C LYS A 133 4.54 12.99 8.75
N ASP A 134 4.37 12.91 10.07
CA ASP A 134 4.81 13.92 11.03
C ASP A 134 5.51 13.21 12.19
N ASP A 135 6.81 13.43 12.33
CA ASP A 135 7.72 12.71 13.23
C ASP A 135 7.46 11.19 13.28
N ASN A 136 6.73 10.74 14.33
CA ASN A 136 6.42 9.34 14.64
C ASN A 136 4.98 8.93 14.29
N LYS A 137 4.21 9.81 13.67
CA LYS A 137 2.84 9.54 13.22
C LYS A 137 2.80 9.54 11.71
N TRP A 138 2.07 8.58 11.17
CA TRP A 138 1.78 8.53 9.76
C TRP A 138 0.32 8.17 9.55
N HIS A 139 -0.23 8.68 8.46
CA HIS A 139 -1.58 8.40 8.04
C HIS A 139 -1.60 8.28 6.53
N TYR A 140 -1.93 7.08 6.05
CA TYR A 140 -2.10 6.79 4.63
C TYR A 140 -3.58 6.82 4.28
N GLN A 141 -3.92 7.50 3.19
CA GLN A 141 -5.28 7.60 2.66
C GLN A 141 -5.31 7.33 1.17
N GLU A 142 -6.35 6.64 0.72
CA GLU A 142 -6.55 6.28 -0.67
C GLU A 142 -8.04 6.35 -1.05
N GLN A 143 -8.33 6.97 -2.19
CA GLN A 143 -9.66 6.97 -2.75
C GLN A 143 -9.95 5.61 -3.42
N LEU A 144 -10.92 4.88 -2.89
CA LEU A 144 -11.45 3.69 -3.55
C LEU A 144 -12.28 4.13 -4.76
N LYS A 145 -11.76 3.81 -5.95
CA LYS A 145 -12.43 4.07 -7.24
C LYS A 145 -12.67 2.75 -7.95
N ASN A 146 -13.88 2.60 -8.49
CA ASN A 146 -14.16 1.53 -9.44
C ASN A 146 -13.78 2.01 -10.85
N PHE A 147 -12.65 1.53 -11.37
CA PHE A 147 -12.12 1.87 -12.70
C PHE A 147 -12.77 1.07 -13.84
N ASN A 148 -13.87 0.35 -13.61
CA ASN A 148 -14.61 -0.39 -14.64
C ASN A 148 -15.39 0.53 -15.61
N ARG A 149 -14.79 1.63 -16.05
CA ARG A 149 -15.36 2.59 -16.99
C ARG A 149 -14.34 2.84 -18.11
N ILE A 150 -14.79 2.64 -19.34
CA ILE A 150 -14.06 3.02 -20.56
C ILE A 150 -14.92 4.05 -21.27
N ALA A 151 -14.35 5.21 -21.59
CA ALA A 151 -14.97 6.19 -22.47
C ALA A 151 -14.29 6.09 -23.84
N ILE A 152 -15.05 5.78 -24.89
CA ILE A 152 -14.59 5.81 -26.28
C ILE A 152 -15.24 7.03 -26.92
N ILE A 153 -14.41 7.96 -27.40
CA ILE A 153 -14.84 9.18 -28.09
C ILE A 153 -14.38 9.07 -29.54
N GLY A 154 -15.30 9.21 -30.48
CA GLY A 154 -15.06 9.23 -31.91
C GLY A 154 -15.75 10.42 -32.56
#